data_AF-A0A417YYR0-F1
#
_entry.id   AF-A0A417YYR0-F1
#
_cell.length_a   1.000
_cell.length_b   1.000
_cell.length_c   1.000
_cell.angle_alpha   90.00
_cell.angle_beta   90.00
_cell.angle_gamma   90.00
#
_symmetry.space_group_name_H-M   'P 1'
#
loop_
_entity.id
_entity.type
_entity.pdbx_description
1 polymer ?
#
loop_
_entity_poly.entity_id
_entity_poly.type
_entity_poly.pdbx_seq_one_letter_code
_entity_poly.pdbx_strand_id
1 'polypeptide(L)' 'MPRAYPVQFRQQAIALARSGRPVTQVAYELDIHPVTLHKWIRQ' A
#
# COMPACT_ATOMS: atom_id res chain seq x y z
N MET A 1 -19.48 -0.18 -8.91
CA MET A 1 -18.62 0.94 -8.48
C MET A 1 -17.27 0.38 -8.06
N PRO A 2 -16.13 0.84 -8.56
CA PRO A 2 -14.84 0.37 -8.07
C PRO A 2 -14.73 0.76 -6.60
N ARG A 3 -14.68 -0.25 -5.72
CA ARG A 3 -14.61 -0.04 -4.28
C ARG A 3 -13.21 0.52 -3.98
N ALA A 4 -13.13 1.83 -3.74
CA ALA A 4 -11.87 2.45 -3.36
C ALA A 4 -11.38 1.83 -2.04
N TYR A 5 -10.07 1.55 -1.95
CA TYR A 5 -9.48 1.10 -0.71
C TYR A 5 -9.78 2.09 0.42
N PRO A 6 -10.15 1.62 1.62
CA PRO A 6 -10.36 2.48 2.77
C PRO A 6 -9.13 3.36 3.03
N VAL A 7 -9.34 4.62 3.42
CA VAL A 7 -8.24 5.56 3.71
C VAL A 7 -7.31 5.04 4.80
N GLN A 8 -7.87 4.41 5.82
CA GLN A 8 -7.15 3.81 6.94
C GLN A 8 -6.20 2.71 6.46
N PHE A 9 -6.68 1.84 5.57
CA PHE A 9 -5.90 0.78 4.96
C PHE A 9 -4.73 1.34 4.13
N ARG A 10 -5.01 2.37 3.31
CA ARG A 10 -3.96 3.05 2.54
C ARG A 10 -2.88 3.63 3.45
N GLN A 11 -3.27 4.32 4.52
CA GLN A 11 -2.32 4.93 5.47
C GLN A 11 -1.46 3.89 6.17
N GLN A 12 -2.06 2.76 6.59
CA GLN A 12 -1.33 1.64 7.19
C GLN A 12 -0.32 1.02 6.21
N ALA A 13 -0.74 0.79 4.96
CA ALA A 13 0.13 0.27 3.92
C ALA A 13 1.33 1.20 3.64
N ILE A 14 1.09 2.51 3.57
CA ILE A 14 2.16 3.51 3.41
C ILE A 14 3.10 3.51 4.62
N ALA A 15 2.55 3.45 5.84
CA ALA A 15 3.36 3.44 7.07
C ALA A 15 4.28 2.20 7.13
N LEU A 16 3.76 1.02 6.77
CA LEU A 16 4.54 -0.22 6.68
C LEU A 16 5.63 -0.15 5.60
N ALA A 17 5.33 0.44 4.45
CA ALA A 17 6.34 0.62 3.40
C ALA A 17 7.43 1.63 3.82
N ARG A 18 7.06 2.70 4.54
CA ARG A 18 8.01 3.71 5.04
C ARG A 18 8.82 3.24 6.24
N SER A 19 8.41 2.17 6.93
CA SER A 19 9.17 1.57 8.03
C SER A 19 10.41 0.80 7.57
N GLY A 20 10.79 0.89 6.28
CA GLY A 20 11.96 0.22 5.70
C GLY A 20 11.70 -1.17 5.14
N ARG A 21 10.43 -1.63 5.13
CA ARG A 21 10.08 -2.92 4.52
C ARG A 21 10.00 -2.80 2.99
N PRO A 22 10.39 -3.85 2.23
CA PRO A 22 10.24 -3.84 0.78
C PRO A 22 8.78 -3.66 0.36
N VAL A 23 8.51 -2.74 -0.57
CA VAL A 23 7.15 -2.45 -1.06
C VAL A 23 6.48 -3.68 -1.66
N THR A 24 7.23 -4.53 -2.35
CA THR A 24 6.74 -5.79 -2.94
C THR A 24 6.27 -6.77 -1.88
N GLN A 25 7.00 -6.88 -0.76
CA GLN A 25 6.62 -7.73 0.37
C GLN A 25 5.36 -7.20 1.05
N VAL A 26 5.30 -5.90 1.36
CA VAL A 26 4.13 -5.27 1.99
C VAL A 26 2.90 -5.39 1.08
N ALA A 27 3.07 -5.23 -0.23
CA ALA A 27 1.99 -5.38 -1.20
C ALA A 27 1.46 -6.82 -1.25
N TYR A 28 2.35 -7.82 -1.24
CA TYR A 28 1.97 -9.23 -1.19
C TYR A 28 1.23 -9.60 0.11
N GLU A 29 1.73 -9.13 1.26
CA GLU A 29 1.09 -9.38 2.56
C GLU A 29 -0.29 -8.73 2.69
N LEU A 30 -0.52 -7.61 2.01
CA LEU A 30 -1.78 -6.88 2.00
C LEU A 30 -2.71 -7.30 0.85
N ASP A 31 -2.31 -8.29 0.05
CA ASP A 31 -3.01 -8.75 -1.16
C ASP A 31 -3.38 -7.60 -2.12
N ILE A 32 -2.43 -6.67 -2.30
CA ILE A 32 -2.56 -5.55 -3.23
C ILE A 32 -1.47 -5.54 -4.28
N HIS A 33 -1.77 -4.94 -5.43
CA HIS A 33 -0.78 -4.80 -6.48
C HIS A 33 0.34 -3.82 -6.05
N PRO A 34 1.64 -4.17 -6.19
CA PRO A 34 2.75 -3.35 -5.72
C PRO A 34 2.81 -1.96 -6.37
N VAL A 35 2.39 -1.85 -7.64
CA VAL A 35 2.26 -0.56 -8.34
C VAL A 35 1.26 0.37 -7.65
N THR A 36 0.18 -0.16 -7.08
CA THR A 36 -0.81 0.63 -6.32
C THR A 36 -0.17 1.23 -5.08
N LEU A 37 0.62 0.43 -4.36
CA LEU A 37 1.34 0.89 -3.17
C LEU A 37 2.42 1.92 -3.52
N HIS A 38 3.15 1.74 -4.63
CA HIS A 38 4.09 2.77 -5.12
C HIS A 38 3.40 4.09 -5.46
N LYS A 39 2.21 4.07 -6.08
CA LYS A 39 1.44 5.28 -6.35
C LYS A 39 1.06 6.02 -5.07
N TRP A 40 0.66 5.28 -4.03
CA TRP A 40 0.29 5.86 -2.74
C TRP A 40 1.46 6.45 -1.96
N ILE A 41 2.66 5.87 -2.08
CA ILE A 41 3.87 6.39 -1.40
C ILE A 41 4.34 7.70 -2.04
N ARG A 42 4.18 7.82 -3.37
CA ARG A 42 4.59 8.99 -4.16
C ARG A 42 3.62 10.16 -4.05
N GLN A 43 2.36 9.88 -3.74
CA GLN A 43 1.29 10.87 -3.56
C GLN A 43 1.38 11.53 -2.18
#